data_AF-A0A840H5G7-F1
#
_entry.id   AF-A0A840H5G7-F1
#
_cell.length_a   1.000
_cell.length_b   1.000
_cell.length_c   1.000
_cell.angle_alpha   90.00
_cell.angle_beta   90.00
_cell.angle_gamma   90.00
#
_symmetry.space_group_name_H-M   'P 1'
#
loop_
_entity.id
_entity.type
_entity.pdbx_description
1 polymer ?
#
loop_
_entity_poly.entity_id
_entity_poly.type
_entity_poly.pdbx_seq_one_letter_code
_entity_poly.pdbx_strand_id
1 'polypeptide(L)' 'MTYEAGGKQYVVTVDGGHGSFGTKLGDYVRAYALP' A
#
# COMPACT_ATOMS: atom_id res chain seq x y z
N MET A 1 4.72 -4.96 4.31
CA MET A 1 5.43 -6.18 3.84
C MET A 1 6.39 -5.78 2.72
N THR A 2 7.48 -6.51 2.50
CA THR A 2 8.44 -6.21 1.42
C THR A 2 8.61 -7.41 0.50
N TYR A 3 8.74 -7.15 -0.80
CA TYR A 3 8.94 -8.17 -1.83
C TYR A 3 9.89 -7.68 -2.90
N GLU A 4 10.53 -8.61 -3.58
CA GLU A 4 11.22 -8.35 -4.84
C GLU A 4 10.39 -8.92 -6.00
N ALA A 5 10.25 -8.14 -7.06
CA ALA A 5 9.66 -8.61 -8.32
C ALA A 5 10.40 -7.95 -9.50
N GLY A 6 10.92 -8.76 -10.42
CA GLY A 6 11.61 -8.26 -11.60
C GLY A 6 12.85 -7.41 -11.28
N GLY A 7 13.60 -7.75 -10.23
CA GLY A 7 14.79 -7.01 -9.81
C GLY A 7 14.51 -5.68 -9.13
N LYS A 8 13.25 -5.32 -8.88
CA LYS A 8 12.86 -4.16 -8.09
C LYS A 8 12.33 -4.59 -6.72
N GLN A 9 12.78 -3.88 -5.69
CA GLN A 9 12.26 -4.03 -4.33
C GLN A 9 11.03 -3.14 -4.15
N TYR A 10 10.00 -3.71 -3.54
CA TYR A 10 8.75 -3.03 -3.23
C TYR A 10 8.45 -3.08 -1.74
N VAL A 11 7.96 -1.95 -1.21
CA VAL A 11 7.21 -1.92 0.04
C VAL A 11 5.73 -1.99 -0.32
N VAL A 12 5.03 -3.00 0.18
CA VAL A 12 3.61 -3.20 -0.07
C VAL A 12 2.83 -2.95 1.21
N THR A 13 1.74 -2.22 1.08
CA THR A 13 0.78 -1.92 2.15
C THR A 13 -0.64 -2.19 1.69
N VAL A 14 -1.50 -2.51 2.65
CA VAL A 14 -2.95 -2.49 2.46
C VAL A 14 -3.44 -1.23 3.14
N ASP A 15 -3.89 -0.29 2.32
CA ASP A 15 -4.32 1.02 2.77
C ASP A 15 -5.84 1.09 2.75
N GLY A 16 -6.42 1.73 3.75
CA GLY A 16 -7.84 1.97 3.80
C GLY A 16 -8.19 2.95 4.90
N GLY A 17 -9.16 3.81 4.63
CA GLY A 17 -9.69 4.71 5.64
C GLY A 17 -10.78 4.04 6.46
N HIS A 18 -10.86 4.42 7.74
CA HIS A 18 -11.91 3.98 8.64
C HIS A 18 -12.92 5.11 8.88
N GLY A 19 -14.21 4.80 8.79
CA GLY A 19 -15.29 5.79 8.86
C GLY A 19 -15.32 6.54 10.20
N SER A 20 -15.03 5.88 11.32
CA SER A 20 -14.99 6.54 12.64
C SER A 20 -13.84 7.54 12.80
N PHE A 21 -12.85 7.50 11.92
CA PHE A 21 -11.72 8.43 11.92
C PHE A 21 -11.85 9.52 10.85
N GLY A 22 -13.00 9.60 10.15
CA GLY A 22 -13.25 10.62 9.14
C GLY A 22 -12.38 10.53 7.89
N THR A 23 -11.58 9.46 7.76
CA THR A 23 -10.74 9.19 6.60
C THR A 23 -11.54 8.52 5.48
N LYS A 24 -11.11 8.71 4.23
CA LYS A 24 -11.83 8.16 3.06
C LYS A 24 -11.87 6.64 3.09
N LEU A 25 -13.08 6.08 3.15
CA LEU A 25 -13.31 4.64 3.09
C LEU A 25 -12.76 4.00 1.81
N GLY A 26 -12.34 2.75 1.93
CA GLY A 26 -11.93 1.88 0.83
C GLY A 26 -10.79 0.95 1.26
N ASP A 27 -10.52 -0.06 0.44
CA ASP A 27 -9.42 -1.00 0.62
C ASP A 27 -8.55 -1.02 -0.64
N TYR A 28 -7.26 -0.75 -0.49
CA TYR A 28 -6.34 -0.60 -1.60
C TYR A 28 -5.05 -1.37 -1.31
N VAL A 29 -4.59 -2.15 -2.29
CA VAL A 29 -3.22 -2.65 -2.27
C VAL A 29 -2.33 -1.62 -2.98
N ARG A 30 -1.32 -1.09 -2.27
CA ARG A 30 -0.33 -0.17 -2.86
C ARG A 30 1.07 -0.75 -2.77
N ALA A 31 1.85 -0.55 -3.83
CA ALA A 31 3.24 -0.94 -3.92
C ALA A 31 4.10 0.28 -4.25
N TYR A 32 5.11 0.54 -3.42
CA TYR A 32 6.04 1.65 -3.56
C TYR A 32 7.43 1.11 -3.91
N ALA A 33 8.09 1.75 -4.87
CA ALA A 33 9.46 1.46 -5.25
C ALA A 33 10.19 2.75 -5.65
N LEU A 34 11.52 2.72 -5.60
CA LEU A 34 12.35 3.78 -6.15
C LEU A 34 12.22 3.81 -7.69
N PRO A 35 12.47 4.96 -8.35
CA PRO A 35 12.40 5.09 -9.80
C PRO A 35 13.22 4.04 -10.55
#